data_AF-A0A534RBX2-F1
#
_entry.id   AF-A0A534RBX2-F1
#
_cell.length_a   1.000
_cell.length_b   1.000
_cell.length_c   1.000
_cell.angle_alpha   90.00
_cell.angle_beta   90.00
_cell.angle_gamma   90.00
#
_symmetry.space_group_name_H-M   'P 1'
#
loop_
_entity.id
_entity.type
_entity.pdbx_description
1 polymer ?
#
loop_
_entity_poly.entity_id
_entity_poly.type
_entity_poly.pdbx_seq_one_letter_code
_entity_poly.pdbx_strand_id
1 'polypeptide(L)'
;MAETPIVVFADGAAKGNPGPGGWGAIVVTPEGRVTELGGGAGHTTNNRMELTATIEALRYIGALAGPVAVHTDSTYVIRGIQQWIHGWRRRGWRTAGGGEVLNRDLWEKLAEAENRAGRVTWHYVRGHRGIPGNERVDEIANAYAVGKRPTLYRGALIRYGVPVLDIPDDTGLPARSPGTSAAGRRSAAHSYLSVVDGQLGRHATWAECERRVKGRSGARFKKAMSPADEEAILRSWGFSANDP
;
A
#
# COMPACT_ATOMS: atom_id res chain seq x y z
N MET A 1 7.48 19.19 -32.14
CA MET A 1 6.21 19.26 -31.36
C MET A 1 6.32 18.23 -30.26
N ALA A 2 5.93 18.55 -29.03
CA ALA A 2 5.89 17.53 -27.96
C ALA A 2 4.81 16.49 -28.32
N GLU A 3 5.15 15.21 -28.30
CA GLU A 3 4.18 14.13 -28.51
C GLU A 3 3.17 14.10 -27.36
N THR A 4 1.88 14.07 -27.69
CA THR A 4 0.81 13.90 -26.70
C THR A 4 0.91 12.51 -26.07
N PRO A 5 0.98 12.39 -24.73
CA PRO A 5 1.15 11.10 -24.08
C PRO A 5 -0.16 10.31 -24.02
N ILE A 6 -0.02 8.99 -23.92
CA ILE A 6 -1.08 8.10 -23.43
C ILE A 6 -1.27 8.40 -21.94
N VAL A 7 -2.50 8.78 -21.56
CA VAL A 7 -2.83 9.08 -20.16
C VAL A 7 -3.36 7.82 -19.49
N VAL A 8 -2.83 7.52 -18.31
CA VAL A 8 -3.22 6.35 -17.51
C VAL A 8 -3.63 6.79 -16.12
N PHE A 9 -4.73 6.25 -15.62
CA PHE A 9 -5.07 6.24 -14.20
C PHE A 9 -5.05 4.80 -13.69
N ALA A 10 -4.55 4.58 -12.49
CA ALA A 10 -4.50 3.24 -11.89
C ALA A 10 -4.65 3.32 -10.37
N ASP A 11 -5.53 2.48 -9.82
CA ASP A 11 -5.78 2.39 -8.38
C ASP A 11 -6.19 0.96 -7.96
N GLY A 12 -6.01 0.64 -6.68
CA GLY A 12 -6.32 -0.63 -6.06
C GLY A 12 -6.88 -0.49 -4.66
N ALA A 13 -7.88 -1.32 -4.34
CA ALA A 13 -8.57 -1.34 -3.06
C ALA A 13 -8.60 -2.76 -2.47
N ALA A 14 -8.50 -2.87 -1.15
CA ALA A 14 -8.73 -4.13 -0.42
C ALA A 14 -9.66 -3.95 0.79
N LYS A 15 -10.55 -4.91 1.01
CA LYS A 15 -11.44 -5.02 2.17
C LYS A 15 -10.77 -5.87 3.25
N GLY A 16 -9.86 -5.24 3.99
CA GLY A 16 -8.93 -5.90 4.89
C GLY A 16 -7.52 -6.00 4.29
N ASN A 17 -6.50 -6.19 5.13
CA ASN A 17 -5.11 -6.22 4.71
C ASN A 17 -4.33 -7.35 5.43
N PRO A 18 -4.46 -8.61 4.99
CA PRO A 18 -5.07 -9.06 3.74
C PRO A 18 -6.60 -9.24 3.77
N GLY A 19 -7.24 -9.26 2.61
CA GLY A 19 -8.67 -9.48 2.40
C GLY A 19 -9.06 -9.51 0.91
N PRO A 20 -10.35 -9.60 0.56
CA PRO A 20 -10.82 -9.44 -0.82
C PRO A 20 -10.41 -8.08 -1.37
N GLY A 21 -9.95 -8.02 -2.62
CA GLY A 21 -9.50 -6.76 -3.23
C GLY A 21 -9.82 -6.68 -4.70
N GLY A 22 -9.73 -5.47 -5.22
CA GLY A 22 -9.98 -5.14 -6.61
C GLY A 22 -9.06 -4.04 -7.09
N TRP A 23 -8.94 -3.93 -8.40
CA TRP A 23 -8.12 -2.92 -9.05
C TRP A 23 -8.87 -2.35 -10.26
N GLY A 24 -8.54 -1.11 -10.59
CA GLY A 24 -9.11 -0.39 -11.73
C GLY A 24 -8.02 0.39 -12.47
N ALA A 25 -8.15 0.47 -13.79
CA ALA A 25 -7.30 1.33 -14.59
C ALA A 25 -8.08 1.95 -15.76
N ILE A 26 -7.67 3.14 -16.18
CA ILE A 26 -8.17 3.82 -17.38
C ILE A 26 -6.98 4.12 -18.28
N VAL A 27 -7.09 3.83 -19.57
CA VAL A 27 -6.12 4.22 -20.59
C VAL A 27 -6.80 5.12 -21.62
N VAL A 28 -6.26 6.32 -21.82
CA VAL A 28 -6.69 7.29 -22.83
C VAL A 28 -5.57 7.47 -23.84
N THR A 29 -5.84 7.14 -25.10
CA THR A 29 -4.86 7.29 -26.20
C THR A 29 -4.95 8.66 -26.86
N PRO A 30 -3.87 9.15 -27.50
CA PRO A 30 -3.87 10.44 -28.21
C PRO A 30 -4.94 10.55 -29.30
N GLU A 31 -5.38 9.43 -29.88
CA GLU A 31 -6.43 9.37 -30.90
C GLU A 31 -7.85 9.48 -30.30
N GLY A 32 -7.96 9.73 -28.99
CA GLY A 32 -9.22 9.91 -28.30
C GLY A 32 -9.96 8.58 -28.05
N ARG A 33 -9.24 7.49 -27.79
CA ARG A 33 -9.84 6.22 -27.35
C ARG A 33 -9.64 6.03 -25.85
N VAL A 34 -10.72 5.67 -25.15
CA VAL A 34 -10.71 5.33 -23.72
C VAL A 34 -10.96 3.84 -23.55
N THR A 35 -10.20 3.21 -22.66
CA THR A 35 -10.42 1.82 -22.22
C THR A 35 -10.32 1.73 -20.70
N GLU A 36 -11.39 1.29 -20.05
CA GLU A 36 -11.40 0.90 -18.65
C GLU A 36 -11.01 -0.58 -18.50
N LEU A 37 -10.21 -0.87 -17.48
CA LEU A 37 -9.77 -2.21 -17.10
C LEU A 37 -10.05 -2.40 -15.61
N GLY A 38 -10.28 -3.63 -15.20
CA GLY A 38 -10.40 -3.95 -13.78
C GLY A 38 -10.56 -5.43 -13.51
N GLY A 39 -10.32 -5.81 -12.27
CA GLY A 39 -10.44 -7.19 -11.81
C GLY A 39 -10.38 -7.28 -10.29
N GLY A 40 -10.61 -8.49 -9.76
CA GLY A 40 -10.62 -8.75 -8.32
C GLY A 40 -9.88 -10.01 -7.92
N ALA A 41 -9.47 -10.08 -6.66
CA ALA A 41 -8.83 -11.23 -6.03
C ALA A 41 -9.45 -11.48 -4.65
N GLY A 42 -9.78 -12.74 -4.34
CA GLY A 42 -10.43 -13.09 -3.07
C GLY A 42 -9.56 -12.93 -1.82
N HIS A 43 -8.23 -12.92 -1.99
CA HIS A 43 -7.28 -12.74 -0.89
C HIS A 43 -6.03 -12.01 -1.37
N THR A 44 -5.88 -10.74 -1.00
CA THR A 44 -4.82 -9.84 -1.45
C THR A 44 -4.61 -8.70 -0.43
N THR A 45 -3.74 -7.74 -0.74
CA THR A 45 -3.51 -6.51 0.03
C THR A 45 -3.73 -5.28 -0.85
N ASN A 46 -3.86 -4.10 -0.24
CA ASN A 46 -4.00 -2.83 -1.00
C ASN A 46 -2.84 -2.63 -1.98
N ASN A 47 -1.60 -2.71 -1.46
CA ASN A 47 -0.37 -2.54 -2.25
C ASN A 47 -0.28 -3.52 -3.43
N ARG A 48 -0.77 -4.76 -3.28
CA ARG A 48 -0.78 -5.71 -4.39
C ARG A 48 -1.79 -5.31 -5.46
N MET A 49 -2.93 -4.74 -5.08
CA MET A 49 -3.95 -4.27 -6.02
C MET A 49 -3.50 -3.00 -6.75
N GLU A 50 -2.88 -2.05 -6.04
CA GLU A 50 -2.26 -0.86 -6.65
C GLU A 50 -1.22 -1.27 -7.70
N LEU A 51 -0.30 -2.19 -7.34
CA LEU A 51 0.69 -2.73 -8.27
C LEU A 51 0.03 -3.43 -9.47
N THR A 52 -1.00 -4.23 -9.22
CA THR A 52 -1.70 -4.97 -10.29
C THR A 52 -2.37 -4.02 -11.26
N ALA A 53 -3.03 -2.97 -10.76
CA ALA A 53 -3.66 -1.93 -11.59
C ALA A 53 -2.67 -1.33 -12.59
N THR A 54 -1.50 -0.92 -12.08
CA THR A 54 -0.45 -0.31 -12.88
C THR A 54 0.17 -1.30 -13.87
N ILE A 55 0.43 -2.54 -13.45
CA ILE A 55 0.96 -3.59 -14.33
C ILE A 55 0.04 -3.86 -15.51
N GLU A 56 -1.25 -4.05 -15.24
CA GLU A 56 -2.22 -4.40 -16.29
C GLU A 56 -2.47 -3.23 -17.25
N ALA A 57 -2.45 -1.99 -16.75
CA ALA A 57 -2.48 -0.79 -17.60
C ALA A 57 -1.27 -0.72 -18.53
N LEU A 58 -0.04 -0.85 -18.00
CA LEU A 58 1.19 -0.80 -18.80
C LEU A 58 1.29 -1.97 -19.79
N ARG A 59 0.80 -3.17 -19.42
CA ARG A 59 0.72 -4.31 -20.34
C ARG A 59 -0.23 -4.06 -21.50
N TYR A 60 -1.39 -3.46 -21.23
CA TYR A 60 -2.32 -3.05 -22.28
C TYR A 60 -1.67 -2.04 -23.24
N ILE A 61 -0.90 -1.10 -22.70
CA ILE A 61 -0.20 -0.05 -23.46
C ILE A 61 1.01 -0.59 -24.20
N GLY A 62 1.65 -1.67 -23.76
CA GLY A 62 2.78 -2.28 -24.46
C GLY A 62 2.49 -2.70 -25.92
N ALA A 63 1.23 -2.68 -26.34
CA ALA A 63 0.80 -2.84 -27.73
C ALA A 63 0.69 -1.52 -28.53
N LEU A 64 0.90 -0.37 -27.88
CA LEU A 64 0.73 0.99 -28.40
C LEU A 64 2.08 1.73 -28.38
N ALA A 65 2.30 2.65 -29.32
CA ALA A 65 3.51 3.45 -29.40
C ALA A 65 3.26 4.86 -28.82
N GLY A 66 4.24 5.41 -28.11
CA GLY A 66 4.24 6.80 -27.64
C GLY A 66 4.66 6.97 -26.17
N PRO A 67 4.82 8.22 -25.70
CA PRO A 67 5.07 8.49 -24.29
C PRO A 67 3.83 8.16 -23.44
N VAL A 68 4.05 7.76 -22.19
CA VAL A 68 2.98 7.35 -21.26
C VAL A 68 3.06 8.19 -19.99
N ALA A 69 1.94 8.77 -19.57
CA ALA A 69 1.80 9.50 -18.32
C ALA A 69 0.90 8.73 -17.35
N VAL A 70 1.51 8.09 -16.35
CA VAL A 70 0.81 7.30 -15.32
C VAL A 70 0.47 8.17 -14.12
N HIS A 71 -0.83 8.27 -13.83
CA HIS A 71 -1.40 8.97 -12.68
C HIS A 71 -1.89 7.96 -11.66
N THR A 72 -1.38 8.05 -10.44
CA THR A 72 -1.80 7.22 -9.31
C THR A 72 -1.57 7.97 -7.99
N ASP A 73 -2.39 7.72 -6.99
CA ASP A 73 -2.17 8.22 -5.62
C ASP A 73 -1.26 7.31 -4.80
N SER A 74 -0.85 6.17 -5.36
CA SER A 74 0.07 5.25 -4.70
C SER A 74 1.51 5.78 -4.73
N THR A 75 1.89 6.45 -3.64
CA THR A 75 3.31 6.76 -3.39
C THR A 75 4.16 5.49 -3.26
N TYR A 76 3.55 4.34 -2.93
CA TYR A 76 4.23 3.04 -2.86
C TYR A 76 4.68 2.59 -4.26
N VAL A 77 3.78 2.64 -5.25
CA VAL A 77 4.09 2.32 -6.66
C VAL A 77 5.16 3.27 -7.20
N ILE A 78 4.92 4.59 -7.12
CA ILE A 78 5.81 5.60 -7.72
C ILE A 78 7.22 5.51 -7.12
N ARG A 79 7.35 5.48 -5.79
CA ARG A 79 8.68 5.40 -5.16
C ARG A 79 9.35 4.04 -5.38
N GLY A 80 8.58 2.96 -5.38
CA GLY A 80 9.16 1.64 -5.56
C GLY A 80 9.77 1.46 -6.94
N ILE A 81 9.07 1.90 -8.00
CA ILE A 81 9.56 1.78 -9.37
C ILE A 81 10.66 2.80 -9.69
N GLN A 82 10.57 4.04 -9.20
CA GLN A 82 11.57 5.07 -9.49
C GLN A 82 12.82 5.01 -8.59
N GLN A 83 12.74 4.40 -7.40
CA GLN A 83 13.81 4.49 -6.40
C GLN A 83 14.24 3.13 -5.87
N TRP A 84 13.31 2.35 -5.31
CA TRP A 84 13.67 1.18 -4.50
C TRP A 84 14.13 -0.01 -5.33
N ILE A 85 13.49 -0.24 -6.48
CA ILE A 85 13.73 -1.41 -7.32
C ILE A 85 15.19 -1.52 -7.78
N HIS A 86 15.85 -0.38 -8.06
CA HIS A 86 17.26 -0.37 -8.45
C HIS A 86 18.16 -0.88 -7.33
N GLY A 87 17.87 -0.49 -6.08
CA GLY A 87 18.58 -0.97 -4.90
C GLY A 87 18.30 -2.44 -4.60
N TRP A 88 17.06 -2.89 -4.76
CA TRP A 88 16.68 -4.28 -4.58
C TRP A 88 17.37 -5.19 -5.61
N ARG A 89 17.35 -4.84 -6.89
CA ARG A 89 18.03 -5.61 -7.95
C ARG A 89 19.53 -5.77 -7.68
N ARG A 90 20.22 -4.68 -7.28
CA ARG A 90 21.65 -4.73 -6.91
C ARG A 90 21.94 -5.63 -5.70
N ARG A 91 20.98 -5.80 -4.79
CA ARG A 91 21.11 -6.65 -3.59
C ARG A 91 20.47 -8.03 -3.76
N GLY A 92 20.23 -8.49 -4.99
CA GLY A 92 19.61 -9.80 -5.24
C GLY A 92 18.21 -9.93 -4.64
N TRP A 93 17.41 -8.86 -4.72
CA TRP A 93 16.06 -8.74 -4.17
C TRP A 93 15.95 -8.85 -2.65
N ARG A 94 16.97 -8.34 -1.95
CA ARG A 94 16.96 -8.17 -0.49
C ARG A 94 16.79 -6.72 -0.06
N THR A 95 16.06 -6.55 1.04
CA THR A 95 15.91 -5.28 1.75
C THR A 95 17.23 -4.87 2.42
N ALA A 96 17.33 -3.62 2.88
CA ALA A 96 18.53 -3.15 3.59
C ALA A 96 18.79 -3.92 4.90
N GLY A 97 17.74 -4.46 5.52
CA GLY A 97 17.84 -5.32 6.71
C GLY A 97 18.10 -6.80 6.40
N GLY A 98 18.37 -7.15 5.13
CA GLY A 98 18.70 -8.52 4.71
C GLY A 98 17.51 -9.45 4.46
N GLY A 99 16.28 -9.05 4.83
CA GLY A 99 15.06 -9.81 4.53
C GLY A 99 14.63 -9.73 3.06
N GLU A 100 13.75 -10.64 2.65
CA GLU A 100 13.15 -10.68 1.32
C GLU A 100 12.30 -9.42 1.01
N VAL A 101 12.30 -8.98 -0.24
CA VAL A 101 11.47 -7.87 -0.69
C VAL A 101 10.02 -8.32 -0.83
N LEU A 102 9.11 -7.66 -0.12
CA LEU A 102 7.68 -7.90 -0.26
C LEU A 102 7.18 -7.58 -1.67
N ASN A 103 6.26 -8.40 -2.18
CA ASN A 103 5.68 -8.27 -3.52
C ASN A 103 6.70 -8.28 -4.67
N ARG A 104 7.86 -8.92 -4.47
CA ARG A 104 8.89 -9.08 -5.51
C ARG A 104 8.30 -9.54 -6.84
N ASP A 105 7.39 -10.51 -6.80
CA ASP A 105 6.70 -11.07 -7.96
C ASP A 105 5.98 -10.02 -8.82
N LEU A 106 5.42 -9.00 -8.18
CA LEU A 106 4.74 -7.89 -8.86
C LEU A 106 5.72 -6.79 -9.28
N TRP A 107 6.74 -6.51 -8.46
CA TRP A 107 7.78 -5.55 -8.85
C TRP A 107 8.56 -5.97 -10.09
N GLU A 108 8.87 -7.26 -10.22
CA GLU A 108 9.50 -7.82 -11.42
C GLU A 108 8.62 -7.60 -12.66
N LYS A 109 7.32 -7.90 -12.55
CA LYS A 109 6.34 -7.69 -13.64
C LYS A 109 6.13 -6.22 -13.98
N LEU A 110 6.08 -5.34 -12.99
CA LEU A 110 5.90 -3.90 -13.21
C LEU A 110 7.07 -3.32 -13.99
N ALA A 111 8.29 -3.67 -13.61
CA ALA A 111 9.47 -3.18 -14.31
C ALA A 111 9.63 -3.76 -15.71
N GLU A 112 9.16 -4.99 -15.94
CA GLU A 112 9.06 -5.54 -17.29
C GLU A 112 8.04 -4.75 -18.13
N ALA A 113 6.86 -4.48 -17.58
CA ALA A 113 5.80 -3.75 -18.27
C ALA A 113 6.19 -2.29 -18.56
N GLU A 114 6.83 -1.60 -17.61
CA GLU A 114 7.37 -0.26 -17.78
C GLU A 114 8.41 -0.22 -18.91
N ASN A 115 9.35 -1.17 -18.92
CA ASN A 115 10.37 -1.26 -19.96
C ASN A 115 9.77 -1.50 -21.35
N ARG A 116 8.71 -2.31 -21.45
CA ARG A 116 7.99 -2.55 -22.71
C ARG A 116 7.21 -1.31 -23.17
N ALA A 117 6.62 -0.55 -22.24
CA ALA A 117 5.92 0.70 -22.55
C ALA A 117 6.88 1.83 -22.96
N GLY A 118 8.15 1.76 -22.56
CA GLY A 118 9.19 2.69 -23.00
C GLY A 118 9.23 3.97 -22.16
N ARG A 119 8.73 5.09 -22.69
CA ARG A 119 8.86 6.42 -22.07
C ARG A 119 7.72 6.69 -21.09
N VAL A 120 7.82 6.13 -19.88
CA VAL A 120 6.85 6.33 -18.80
C VAL A 120 7.23 7.50 -17.90
N THR A 121 6.32 8.46 -17.71
CA THR A 121 6.37 9.50 -16.68
C THR A 121 5.35 9.20 -15.59
N TRP A 122 5.76 9.44 -14.34
CA TRP A 122 4.96 9.12 -13.16
C TRP A 122 4.45 10.40 -12.51
N HIS A 123 3.14 10.45 -12.31
CA HIS A 123 2.41 11.60 -11.80
C HIS A 123 1.67 11.18 -10.54
N TYR A 124 1.96 11.87 -9.44
CA TYR A 124 1.19 11.67 -8.22
C TYR A 124 -0.09 12.49 -8.32
N VAL A 125 -1.21 11.82 -8.14
CA VAL A 125 -2.50 12.48 -7.92
C VAL A 125 -2.86 12.33 -6.45
N ARG A 126 -3.47 13.33 -5.85
CA ARG A 126 -3.90 13.19 -4.46
C ARG A 126 -5.04 12.18 -4.40
N GLY A 127 -4.94 11.21 -3.49
CA GLY A 127 -6.09 10.40 -3.12
C GLY A 127 -7.21 11.31 -2.60
N HIS A 128 -8.46 10.84 -2.69
CA HIS A 128 -9.72 11.57 -2.43
C HIS A 128 -10.32 12.27 -3.66
N ARG A 129 -11.30 13.17 -3.39
CA ARG A 129 -12.14 13.82 -4.40
C ARG A 129 -11.43 14.93 -5.14
N GLY A 130 -11.79 15.13 -6.41
CA GLY A 130 -11.38 16.23 -7.27
C GLY A 130 -10.55 15.84 -8.49
N ILE A 131 -10.29 14.54 -8.71
CA ILE A 131 -9.58 14.04 -9.89
C ILE A 131 -10.42 12.94 -10.54
N PRO A 132 -11.25 13.28 -11.56
CA PRO A 132 -12.27 12.39 -12.09
C PRO A 132 -11.74 11.02 -12.54
N GLY A 133 -10.54 10.99 -13.13
CA GLY A 133 -9.91 9.73 -13.52
C GLY A 133 -9.49 8.85 -12.35
N ASN A 134 -8.98 9.45 -11.27
CA ASN A 134 -8.60 8.72 -10.06
C ASN A 134 -9.85 8.21 -9.32
N GLU A 135 -10.87 9.06 -9.18
CA GLU A 135 -12.16 8.67 -8.58
C GLU A 135 -12.79 7.49 -9.32
N ARG A 136 -12.74 7.50 -10.66
CA ARG A 136 -13.32 6.43 -11.45
C ARG A 136 -12.56 5.10 -11.29
N VAL A 137 -11.23 5.10 -11.20
CA VAL A 137 -10.47 3.86 -10.95
C VAL A 137 -10.66 3.35 -9.53
N ASP A 138 -10.82 4.23 -8.53
CA ASP A 138 -11.19 3.88 -7.15
C ASP A 138 -12.59 3.21 -7.13
N GLU A 139 -13.57 3.74 -7.85
CA GLU A 139 -14.90 3.14 -7.98
C GLU A 139 -14.83 1.71 -8.56
N ILE A 140 -14.06 1.53 -9.64
CA ILE A 140 -13.87 0.23 -10.29
C ILE A 140 -13.21 -0.75 -9.31
N ALA A 141 -12.12 -0.33 -8.66
CA ALA A 141 -11.37 -1.13 -7.70
C ALA A 141 -12.26 -1.57 -6.53
N ASN A 142 -13.01 -0.63 -5.94
CA ASN A 142 -13.93 -0.91 -4.84
C ASN A 142 -15.07 -1.85 -5.23
N ALA A 143 -15.63 -1.71 -6.44
CA ALA A 143 -16.67 -2.61 -6.93
C ALA A 143 -16.15 -4.06 -7.00
N TYR A 144 -14.99 -4.28 -7.60
CA TYR A 144 -14.37 -5.61 -7.65
C TYR A 144 -13.99 -6.14 -6.25
N ALA A 145 -13.52 -5.28 -5.35
CA ALA A 145 -13.15 -5.66 -3.98
C ALA A 145 -14.35 -6.21 -3.16
N VAL A 146 -15.58 -5.82 -3.51
CA VAL A 146 -16.81 -6.36 -2.90
C VAL A 146 -17.53 -7.40 -3.78
N GLY A 147 -16.84 -7.95 -4.79
CA GLY A 147 -17.38 -9.00 -5.66
C GLY A 147 -18.40 -8.51 -6.70
N LYS A 148 -18.56 -7.20 -6.91
CA LYS A 148 -19.38 -6.65 -7.99
C LYS A 148 -18.59 -6.65 -9.30
N ARG A 149 -19.32 -6.59 -10.42
CA ARG A 149 -18.76 -6.43 -11.77
C ARG A 149 -19.26 -5.11 -12.35
N PRO A 150 -18.50 -4.01 -12.24
CA PRO A 150 -18.90 -2.75 -12.86
C PRO A 150 -18.87 -2.87 -14.38
N THR A 151 -19.73 -2.13 -15.07
CA THR A 151 -19.63 -1.96 -16.53
C THR A 151 -18.37 -1.17 -16.82
N LEU A 152 -17.47 -1.76 -17.62
CA LEU A 152 -16.23 -1.13 -18.06
C LEU A 152 -16.42 -0.47 -19.43
N TYR A 153 -16.06 0.80 -19.55
CA TYR A 153 -16.15 1.55 -20.80
C TYR A 153 -15.02 1.20 -21.77
N ARG A 154 -15.37 1.07 -23.05
CA ARG A 154 -14.41 1.02 -24.16
C ARG A 154 -14.99 1.74 -25.37
N GLY A 155 -14.36 2.82 -25.79
CA GLY A 155 -14.91 3.63 -26.89
C GLY A 155 -14.21 4.97 -27.07
N ALA A 156 -14.89 5.89 -27.77
CA ALA A 156 -14.37 7.23 -28.03
C ALA A 156 -14.45 8.12 -26.78
N LEU A 157 -13.43 8.93 -26.54
CA LEU A 157 -13.35 9.87 -25.42
C LEU A 157 -14.52 10.86 -25.40
N ILE A 158 -14.99 11.31 -26.58
CA ILE A 158 -16.12 12.25 -26.70
C ILE A 158 -17.45 11.69 -26.16
N ARG A 159 -17.57 10.36 -26.05
CA ARG A 159 -18.76 9.68 -25.49
C ARG A 159 -18.53 9.20 -24.06
N TYR A 160 -17.34 9.47 -23.51
CA TYR A 160 -16.99 9.05 -22.19
C TYR A 160 -17.45 10.09 -21.17
N GLY A 161 -18.32 9.69 -20.24
CA GLY A 161 -18.99 10.60 -19.30
C GLY A 161 -18.13 11.07 -18.13
N VAL A 162 -16.88 10.61 -18.03
CA VAL A 162 -15.93 11.03 -16.98
C VAL A 162 -14.92 12.00 -17.60
N PRO A 163 -14.76 13.23 -17.07
CA PRO A 163 -13.78 14.18 -17.57
C PRO A 163 -12.35 13.80 -17.14
N VAL A 164 -11.85 12.69 -17.69
CA VAL A 164 -10.55 12.10 -17.30
C VAL A 164 -9.32 12.90 -17.70
N LEU A 165 -9.47 13.91 -18.56
CA LEU A 165 -8.38 14.82 -18.90
C LEU A 165 -8.34 16.09 -18.02
N ASP A 166 -9.26 16.22 -17.06
CA ASP A 166 -9.25 17.29 -16.05
C ASP A 166 -8.22 16.92 -14.96
N ILE A 167 -6.94 17.06 -15.31
CA ILE A 167 -5.79 16.71 -14.46
C ILE A 167 -5.21 18.00 -13.86
N PRO A 168 -4.94 18.05 -12.55
CA PRO A 168 -4.25 19.20 -11.95
C PRO A 168 -2.84 19.42 -12.52
N ASP A 169 -2.38 20.67 -12.57
CA ASP A 169 -1.01 20.99 -12.99
C ASP A 169 0.05 20.45 -12.01
N ASP A 170 -0.24 20.49 -10.70
CA ASP A 170 0.64 19.97 -9.65
C ASP A 170 0.42 18.47 -9.45
N THR A 171 1.21 17.68 -10.17
CA THR A 171 1.30 16.22 -10.04
C THR A 171 2.62 15.77 -9.40
N GLY A 172 3.30 16.68 -8.71
CA GLY A 172 4.55 16.41 -8.03
C GLY A 172 4.38 15.37 -6.93
N LEU A 173 5.26 14.37 -6.89
CA LEU A 173 5.29 13.42 -5.78
C LEU A 173 5.54 14.21 -4.49
N PRO A 174 4.68 14.09 -3.45
CA PRO A 174 4.87 14.82 -2.22
C PRO A 174 6.23 14.45 -1.63
N ALA A 175 6.92 15.47 -1.12
CA ALA A 175 8.12 15.27 -0.32
C ALA A 175 7.82 14.18 0.71
N ARG A 176 8.81 13.34 1.01
CA ARG A 176 8.72 12.57 2.25
C ARG A 176 8.58 13.61 3.35
N SER A 177 7.38 13.79 3.90
CA SER A 177 7.28 14.12 5.32
C SER A 177 8.27 13.16 5.98
N PRO A 178 9.23 13.63 6.81
CA PRO A 178 10.08 12.73 7.55
C PRO A 178 9.14 11.71 8.15
N GLY A 179 9.23 10.49 7.64
CA GLY A 179 8.21 9.52 7.92
C GLY A 179 8.15 9.46 9.43
N THR A 180 6.97 9.68 10.00
CA THR A 180 6.54 8.72 11.00
C THR A 180 6.74 7.38 10.32
N SER A 181 7.93 6.82 10.55
CA SER A 181 8.16 5.40 10.42
C SER A 181 6.93 4.69 10.97
N ALA A 182 6.67 3.48 10.52
CA ALA A 182 5.81 2.60 11.31
C ALA A 182 6.41 2.28 12.71
N ALA A 183 7.30 3.10 13.28
CA ALA A 183 7.12 3.49 14.67
C ALA A 183 6.08 4.63 14.69
N GLY A 184 4.80 4.27 14.64
CA GLY A 184 3.81 5.13 15.29
C GLY A 184 4.43 5.53 16.62
N ARG A 185 4.48 6.84 16.92
CA ARG A 185 5.05 7.37 18.16
C ARG A 185 4.53 6.44 19.26
N ARG A 186 5.36 5.48 19.70
CA ARG A 186 4.89 4.47 20.64
C ARG A 186 4.58 5.34 21.84
N SER A 187 3.30 5.50 22.17
CA SER A 187 2.96 6.05 23.46
C SER A 187 3.79 5.21 24.44
N ALA A 188 4.55 5.90 25.29
CA ALA A 188 5.36 5.22 26.27
C ALA A 188 4.45 4.20 26.97
N ALA A 189 4.92 2.95 27.09
CA ALA A 189 4.18 1.95 27.83
C ALA A 189 3.87 2.53 29.21
N HIS A 190 2.66 2.31 29.71
CA HIS A 190 2.34 2.65 31.09
C HIS A 190 3.19 1.81 32.04
N SER A 191 3.32 0.51 31.74
CA SER A 191 4.15 -0.44 32.47
C SER A 191 4.43 -1.70 31.66
N TYR A 192 5.37 -2.51 32.14
CA TYR A 192 5.60 -3.87 31.66
C TYR A 192 5.34 -4.84 32.80
N LEU A 193 4.51 -5.85 32.54
CA LEU A 193 4.18 -6.90 33.49
C LEU A 193 4.92 -8.18 33.14
N SER A 194 5.41 -8.89 34.16
CA SER A 194 6.04 -10.21 34.04
C SER A 194 5.56 -11.17 35.11
N VAL A 195 5.43 -12.45 34.79
CA VAL A 195 5.26 -13.54 35.77
C VAL A 195 6.37 -14.54 35.54
N VAL A 196 7.17 -14.79 36.57
CA VAL A 196 8.26 -15.78 36.59
C VAL A 196 8.07 -16.62 37.84
N ASP A 197 8.00 -17.94 37.70
CA ASP A 197 7.78 -18.87 38.82
C ASP A 197 6.55 -18.52 39.67
N GLY A 198 5.47 -18.05 39.01
CA GLY A 198 4.23 -17.63 39.66
C GLY A 198 4.28 -16.25 40.32
N GLN A 199 5.43 -15.57 40.33
CA GLN A 199 5.59 -14.26 40.94
C GLN A 199 5.42 -13.13 39.92
N LEU A 200 4.44 -12.27 40.17
CA LEU A 200 4.20 -11.05 39.42
C LEU A 200 5.36 -10.06 39.60
N GLY A 201 5.59 -9.24 38.58
CA GLY A 201 6.53 -8.12 38.61
C GLY A 201 6.05 -7.02 37.67
N ARG A 202 6.14 -5.78 38.14
CA ARG A 202 5.82 -4.56 37.38
C ARG A 202 7.11 -3.78 37.13
N HIS A 203 7.31 -3.33 35.90
CA HIS A 203 8.54 -2.67 35.48
C HIS A 203 8.20 -1.39 34.73
N ALA A 204 8.96 -0.32 34.99
CA ALA A 204 8.78 0.95 34.28
C ALA A 204 9.34 0.87 32.86
N THR A 205 10.36 0.03 32.65
CA THR A 205 11.05 -0.09 31.36
C THR A 205 11.05 -1.52 30.84
N TRP A 206 11.19 -1.66 29.52
CA TRP A 206 11.38 -2.96 28.89
C TRP A 206 12.68 -3.64 29.38
N ALA A 207 13.76 -2.89 29.59
CA ALA A 207 15.05 -3.44 30.00
C ALA A 207 15.01 -4.12 31.38
N GLU A 208 14.19 -3.61 32.31
CA GLU A 208 13.94 -4.25 33.60
C GLU A 208 13.13 -5.54 33.45
N CYS A 209 12.05 -5.49 32.67
CA CYS A 209 11.23 -6.67 32.38
C CYS A 209 12.03 -7.77 31.67
N GLU A 210 12.82 -7.40 30.66
CA GLU A 210 13.65 -8.33 29.89
C GLU A 210 14.67 -9.04 30.79
N ARG A 211 15.36 -8.32 31.69
CA ARG A 211 16.30 -8.93 32.64
C ARG A 211 15.65 -9.99 33.52
N ARG A 212 14.36 -9.85 33.83
CA ARG A 212 13.63 -10.79 34.68
C ARG A 212 13.17 -12.03 33.92
N VAL A 213 12.75 -11.90 32.66
CA VAL A 213 12.13 -13.00 31.89
C VAL A 213 13.10 -13.75 30.97
N LYS A 214 14.20 -13.11 30.56
CA LYS A 214 15.13 -13.67 29.59
C LYS A 214 15.81 -14.92 30.15
N GLY A 215 15.67 -16.04 29.44
CA GLY A 215 16.24 -17.33 29.82
C GLY A 215 15.47 -18.08 30.91
N ARG A 216 14.29 -17.60 31.34
CA ARG A 216 13.43 -18.28 32.32
C ARG A 216 12.34 -19.08 31.62
N SER A 217 12.34 -20.40 31.83
CA SER A 217 11.29 -21.28 31.30
C SER A 217 9.94 -20.97 31.95
N GLY A 218 8.86 -20.91 31.17
CA GLY A 218 7.51 -20.61 31.68
C GLY A 218 7.24 -19.14 32.05
N ALA A 219 8.19 -18.24 31.79
CA ALA A 219 7.98 -16.81 32.03
C ALA A 219 6.91 -16.22 31.09
N ARG A 220 5.98 -15.43 31.65
CA ARG A 220 4.97 -14.67 30.90
C ARG A 220 5.31 -13.20 31.00
N PHE A 221 5.11 -12.43 29.94
CA PHE A 221 5.21 -10.97 29.99
C PHE A 221 4.24 -10.31 29.01
N LYS A 222 3.84 -9.08 29.34
CA LYS A 222 3.00 -8.22 28.49
C LYS A 222 3.33 -6.76 28.79
N LYS A 223 3.09 -5.92 27.79
CA LYS A 223 3.20 -4.46 27.89
C LYS A 223 1.80 -3.89 28.10
N ALA A 224 1.62 -3.05 29.11
CA ALA A 224 0.38 -2.31 29.35
C ALA A 224 0.49 -0.89 28.78
N MET A 225 -0.56 -0.44 28.09
CA MET A 225 -0.60 0.88 27.46
C MET A 225 -1.32 1.93 28.33
N SER A 226 -2.03 1.51 29.39
CA SER A 226 -2.75 2.36 30.35
C SER A 226 -2.99 1.61 31.67
N PRO A 227 -3.40 2.28 32.76
CA PRO A 227 -3.80 1.60 33.99
C PRO A 227 -4.92 0.56 33.79
N ALA A 228 -5.91 0.87 32.93
CA ALA A 228 -7.01 -0.05 32.63
C ALA A 228 -6.56 -1.29 31.85
N ASP A 229 -5.57 -1.12 30.96
CA ASP A 229 -4.95 -2.21 30.20
C ASP A 229 -4.10 -3.10 31.12
N GLU A 230 -3.35 -2.50 32.05
CA GLU A 230 -2.61 -3.23 33.10
C GLU A 230 -3.55 -4.13 33.91
N GLU A 231 -4.67 -3.58 34.39
CA GLU A 231 -5.65 -4.32 35.17
C GLU A 231 -6.30 -5.47 34.38
N ALA A 232 -6.60 -5.25 33.09
CA ALA A 232 -7.12 -6.29 32.21
C ALA A 232 -6.12 -7.44 32.00
N ILE A 233 -4.82 -7.10 31.88
CA ILE A 233 -3.76 -8.09 31.76
C ILE A 233 -3.63 -8.90 33.06
N LEU A 234 -3.62 -8.25 34.23
CA LEU A 234 -3.54 -8.91 35.53
C LEU A 234 -4.70 -9.88 35.73
N ARG A 235 -5.94 -9.44 35.46
CA ARG A 235 -7.13 -10.31 35.52
C ARG A 235 -7.01 -11.52 34.60
N SER A 236 -6.50 -11.34 33.38
CA SER A 236 -6.29 -12.45 32.44
C SER A 236 -5.24 -13.47 32.91
N TRP A 237 -4.42 -13.09 33.89
CA TRP A 237 -3.38 -13.93 34.48
C TRP A 237 -3.75 -14.45 35.87
N GLY A 238 -4.94 -14.11 36.38
CA GLY A 238 -5.42 -14.52 37.70
C GLY A 238 -4.90 -13.65 38.85
N PHE A 239 -4.38 -12.46 38.58
CA PHE A 239 -3.88 -11.51 39.59
C PHE A 239 -4.83 -10.30 39.73
N SER A 240 -4.87 -9.72 40.92
CA SER A 240 -5.55 -8.46 41.24
C SER A 240 -4.60 -7.27 41.08
N ALA A 241 -5.16 -6.08 40.88
CA ALA A 241 -4.38 -4.84 40.73
C ALA A 241 -3.43 -4.56 41.90
N ASN A 242 -3.80 -5.02 43.10
CA ASN A 242 -3.08 -4.80 44.35
C ASN A 242 -2.14 -5.97 44.74
N ASP A 243 -2.03 -7.01 43.90
CA ASP A 243 -1.14 -8.13 44.22
C ASP A 243 0.32 -7.65 44.16
N PRO A 244 1.14 -7.95 45.17
CA PRO A 244 2.53 -7.49 45.26
C PRO A 244 3.43 -8.08 44.17
#